data_AF-A0AA41DDL7-F1
#
_entry.id   AF-A0AA41DDL7-F1
#
_cell.length_a   1.000
_cell.length_b   1.000
_cell.length_c   1.000
_cell.angle_alpha   90.00
_cell.angle_beta   90.00
_cell.angle_gamma   90.00
#
_symmetry.space_group_name_H-M   'P 1'
#
loop_
_entity.id
_entity.type
_entity.pdbx_description
1 polymer ?
#
loop_
_entity_poly.entity_id
_entity_poly.type
_entity_poly.pdbx_seq_one_letter_code
_entity_poly.pdbx_strand_id
1 'polypeptide(L)'
;MADEADIAAQLEAEHISRSLQSLPVPISGTDGGICDSCELPSPRLFDGECAWCHDGRERPDHHQPEPAPRITPVTFARGGKPFLPAPIIRAAQNAGKPLDVFVTEMITRGFAAFEAEARQA
;
A
#
# COMPACT_ATOMS: atom_id res chain seq x y z
N MET A 1 -8.09 -52.92 40.06
CA MET A 1 -7.06 -51.98 40.56
C MET A 1 -6.35 -51.48 39.33
N ALA A 2 -6.32 -50.16 39.13
CA ALA A 2 -5.54 -49.58 38.05
C ALA A 2 -4.06 -49.66 38.44
N ASP A 3 -3.21 -50.12 37.51
CA ASP A 3 -1.77 -50.11 37.70
C ASP A 3 -1.17 -48.75 37.28
N GLU A 4 0.15 -48.59 37.42
CA GLU A 4 0.83 -47.35 37.05
C GLU A 4 0.70 -47.04 35.55
N ALA A 5 0.58 -48.05 34.70
CA ALA A 5 0.40 -47.87 33.26
C ALA A 5 -1.00 -47.33 32.94
N ASP A 6 -2.02 -47.82 33.64
CA ASP A 6 -3.39 -47.33 33.52
C ASP A 6 -3.50 -45.84 33.92
N ILE A 7 -2.82 -45.44 35.00
CA ILE A 7 -2.81 -44.05 35.48
C ILE A 7 -2.07 -43.14 34.49
N ALA A 8 -0.94 -43.57 33.96
CA ALA A 8 -0.18 -42.82 32.96
C ALA A 8 -0.99 -42.60 31.67
N ALA A 9 -1.66 -43.65 31.17
CA ALA A 9 -2.50 -43.56 29.99
C ALA A 9 -3.67 -42.57 30.19
N GLN A 10 -4.25 -42.53 31.39
CA GLN A 10 -5.34 -41.62 31.71
C GLN A 10 -4.88 -40.14 31.74
N LEU A 11 -3.71 -39.88 32.32
CA LEU A 11 -3.09 -38.55 32.34
C LEU A 11 -2.74 -38.04 30.93
N GLU A 12 -2.21 -38.91 30.07
CA GLU A 12 -1.92 -38.56 28.68
C GLU A 12 -3.19 -38.22 27.90
N ALA A 13 -4.25 -39.03 28.06
CA ALA A 13 -5.54 -38.79 27.43
C ALA A 13 -6.15 -37.45 27.87
N GLU A 14 -6.10 -37.13 29.17
CA GLU A 14 -6.53 -35.84 29.69
C GLU A 14 -5.70 -34.69 29.13
N HIS A 15 -4.38 -34.82 29.08
CA HIS A 15 -3.49 -33.80 28.53
C HIS A 15 -3.76 -33.52 27.04
N ILE A 16 -3.94 -34.58 26.24
CA ILE A 16 -4.29 -34.45 24.81
C ILE A 16 -5.65 -33.75 24.66
N SER A 17 -6.65 -34.16 25.44
CA SER A 17 -7.99 -33.58 25.37
C SER A 17 -7.99 -32.08 25.67
N ARG A 18 -7.24 -31.67 26.71
CA ARG A 18 -7.11 -30.27 27.12
C ARG A 18 -6.36 -29.45 26.08
N SER A 19 -5.31 -30.03 25.49
CA SER A 19 -4.54 -29.40 24.42
C SER A 19 -5.40 -29.14 23.19
N LEU A 20 -6.20 -30.13 22.76
CA LEU A 20 -7.10 -29.98 21.62
C LEU A 20 -8.19 -28.91 21.85
N GLN A 21 -8.72 -28.81 23.08
CA GLN A 21 -9.69 -27.78 23.44
C GLN A 21 -9.08 -26.37 23.49
N SER A 22 -7.78 -26.26 23.74
CA SER A 22 -7.06 -24.98 23.76
C SER A 22 -6.63 -24.49 22.38
N LEU A 23 -6.76 -25.32 21.34
CA LEU A 23 -6.41 -24.91 19.99
C LEU A 23 -7.36 -23.79 19.53
N PRO A 24 -6.82 -22.72 18.90
CA PRO A 24 -7.66 -21.69 18.32
C PRO A 24 -8.63 -22.32 17.30
N VAL A 25 -9.92 -22.03 17.45
CA VAL A 25 -10.92 -22.43 16.45
C VAL A 25 -10.53 -21.79 15.11
N PRO A 26 -10.53 -22.53 13.99
CA PRO A 26 -10.31 -21.95 12.68
C PRO A 26 -11.42 -20.93 12.42
N ILE A 27 -11.04 -19.66 12.46
CA ILE A 27 -11.94 -18.54 12.22
C ILE A 27 -12.41 -18.68 10.77
N SER A 28 -13.71 -18.56 10.50
CA SER A 28 -14.24 -18.57 9.12
C SER A 28 -13.68 -17.36 8.39
N GLY A 29 -13.08 -17.57 7.21
CA GLY A 29 -12.53 -16.50 6.39
C GLY A 29 -13.65 -15.59 5.91
N THR A 30 -13.68 -14.35 6.40
CA THR A 30 -14.29 -13.29 5.59
C THR A 30 -13.32 -12.98 4.46
N ASP A 31 -13.88 -12.64 3.31
CA ASP A 31 -13.12 -12.06 2.21
C ASP A 31 -12.39 -10.80 2.73
N GLY A 32 -11.15 -10.60 2.30
CA GLY A 32 -10.36 -9.41 2.68
C GLY A 32 -11.04 -8.11 2.24
N GLY A 33 -10.63 -6.98 2.82
CA GLY A 33 -11.28 -5.69 2.57
C GLY A 33 -10.60 -4.51 3.28
N ILE A 34 -11.33 -3.40 3.40
CA ILE A 34 -10.88 -2.21 4.14
C ILE A 34 -11.38 -2.32 5.58
N CYS A 35 -10.49 -2.04 6.55
CA CYS A 35 -10.83 -2.02 7.98
C CYS A 35 -11.71 -0.81 8.33
N ASP A 36 -12.80 -1.00 9.05
CA ASP A 36 -13.71 0.08 9.47
C ASP A 36 -13.10 1.03 10.51
N SER A 37 -12.08 0.57 11.26
CA SER A 37 -11.45 1.35 12.34
C SER A 37 -10.27 2.18 11.87
N CYS A 38 -9.38 1.60 11.06
CA CYS A 38 -8.15 2.26 10.61
C CYS A 38 -8.11 2.58 9.12
N GLU A 39 -9.16 2.23 8.36
CA GLU A 39 -9.30 2.48 6.91
C GLU A 39 -8.18 1.87 6.05
N LEU A 40 -7.39 0.96 6.62
CA LEU A 40 -6.31 0.29 5.91
C LEU A 40 -6.81 -1.01 5.27
N PRO A 41 -6.29 -1.36 4.07
CA PRO A 41 -6.57 -2.65 3.47
C PRO A 41 -6.00 -3.75 4.36
N SER A 42 -6.79 -4.81 4.53
CA SER A 42 -6.41 -6.00 5.26
C SER A 42 -6.75 -7.24 4.43
N PRO A 43 -5.85 -8.23 4.37
CA PRO A 43 -6.15 -9.50 3.71
C PRO A 43 -7.31 -10.25 4.36
N ARG A 44 -7.68 -9.87 5.59
CA ARG A 44 -8.76 -10.49 6.34
C ARG A 44 -9.38 -9.51 7.31
N LEU A 45 -10.71 -9.57 7.42
CA LEU A 45 -11.47 -8.79 8.38
C LEU A 45 -12.09 -9.70 9.45
N PHE A 46 -12.32 -9.14 10.62
CA PHE A 46 -12.96 -9.76 11.79
C PHE A 46 -14.04 -8.77 12.20
N ASP A 47 -15.29 -9.06 11.85
CA ASP A 47 -16.42 -8.15 12.05
C ASP A 47 -16.19 -6.73 11.52
N GLY A 48 -15.53 -6.62 10.34
CA GLY A 48 -15.20 -5.33 9.70
C GLY A 48 -13.84 -4.75 10.11
N GLU A 49 -13.18 -5.32 11.12
CA GLU A 49 -11.90 -4.84 11.62
C GLU A 49 -10.71 -5.70 11.18
N CYS A 50 -9.53 -5.10 11.00
CA CYS A 50 -8.30 -5.87 10.77
C CYS A 50 -7.81 -6.54 12.07
N ALA A 51 -6.99 -7.59 11.96
CA ALA A 51 -6.45 -8.34 13.10
C ALA A 51 -5.84 -7.45 14.21
N TRP A 52 -5.16 -6.38 13.84
CA TRP A 52 -4.53 -5.47 14.80
C TRP A 52 -5.55 -4.63 15.58
N CYS A 53 -6.56 -4.09 14.91
CA CYS A 53 -7.63 -3.30 15.53
C CYS A 53 -8.48 -4.19 16.43
N HIS A 54 -8.89 -5.36 15.92
CA HIS A 54 -9.67 -6.35 16.66
C HIS A 54 -8.95 -6.80 17.95
N ASP A 55 -7.63 -7.04 17.88
CA ASP A 55 -6.86 -7.52 19.03
C ASP A 55 -6.34 -6.39 19.94
N GLY A 56 -6.57 -5.12 19.59
CA GLY A 56 -6.05 -3.97 20.33
C GLY A 56 -4.51 -3.89 20.38
N ARG A 57 -3.82 -4.43 19.37
CA ARG A 57 -2.36 -4.48 19.29
C ARG A 57 -1.81 -3.39 18.38
N GLU A 58 -0.64 -2.86 18.73
CA GLU A 58 0.06 -1.89 17.88
C GLU A 58 0.54 -2.56 16.58
N ARG A 59 0.34 -1.89 15.45
CA ARG A 59 0.72 -2.42 14.14
C ARG A 59 2.23 -2.23 13.92
N PRO A 60 2.96 -3.26 13.46
CA PRO A 60 4.37 -3.10 13.11
C PRO A 60 4.59 -2.11 11.97
N ASP A 61 5.67 -1.32 12.04
CA ASP A 61 5.99 -0.25 11.08
C ASP A 61 6.00 -0.70 9.61
N HIS A 62 6.44 -1.92 9.33
CA HIS A 62 6.50 -2.47 7.96
C HIS A 62 5.13 -2.78 7.34
N HIS A 63 4.06 -2.73 8.14
CA HIS A 63 2.67 -2.87 7.67
C HIS A 63 1.92 -1.53 7.65
N GLN A 64 2.60 -0.42 7.98
CA GLN A 64 2.07 0.90 7.75
C GLN A 64 2.24 1.23 6.25
N PRO A 65 1.21 1.81 5.59
CA PRO A 65 1.38 2.29 4.23
C PRO A 65 2.50 3.32 4.18
N GLU A 66 3.34 3.27 3.14
CA GLU A 66 4.36 4.30 2.95
C GLU A 66 3.69 5.68 2.95
N PRO A 67 4.22 6.67 3.70
CA PRO A 67 3.66 8.00 3.69
C PRO A 67 3.67 8.52 2.25
N ALA A 68 2.54 9.08 1.82
CA ALA A 68 2.40 9.61 0.46
C ALA A 68 3.60 10.52 0.13
N PRO A 69 4.19 10.40 -1.08
CA PRO A 69 5.33 11.22 -1.45
C PRO A 69 4.94 12.69 -1.34
N ARG A 70 5.68 13.46 -0.55
CA ARG A 70 5.48 14.90 -0.48
C ARG A 70 5.81 15.49 -1.84
N ILE A 71 4.79 15.97 -2.56
CA ILE A 71 4.99 16.75 -3.78
C ILE A 71 5.66 18.06 -3.35
N THR A 72 6.98 18.11 -3.47
CA THR A 72 7.72 19.37 -3.32
C THR A 72 7.45 20.21 -4.56
N PRO A 73 7.07 21.50 -4.41
CA PRO A 73 6.97 22.38 -5.55
C PRO A 73 8.36 22.40 -6.22
N VAL A 74 8.40 22.10 -7.51
CA VAL A 74 9.63 22.14 -8.29
C VAL A 74 10.08 23.60 -8.36
N THR A 75 10.93 24.03 -7.43
CA THR A 75 11.57 25.34 -7.50
C THR A 75 12.73 25.24 -8.46
N PHE A 76 12.57 25.77 -9.67
CA PHE A 76 13.68 25.94 -10.59
C PHE A 76 14.68 26.92 -9.96
N ALA A 77 15.84 26.41 -9.53
CA ALA A 77 16.93 27.26 -9.08
C ALA A 77 17.32 28.22 -10.22
N ARG A 78 17.24 29.53 -9.97
CA ARG A 78 17.68 30.54 -10.95
C ARG A 78 19.13 30.23 -11.36
N GLY A 79 19.32 29.86 -12.63
CA GLY A 79 20.63 29.59 -13.23
C GLY A 79 20.97 28.12 -13.46
N GLY A 80 20.21 27.17 -12.91
CA GLY A 80 20.30 25.76 -13.30
C GLY A 80 19.50 25.52 -14.57
N LYS A 81 20.14 25.09 -15.66
CA LYS A 81 19.40 24.65 -16.85
C LYS A 81 18.58 23.42 -16.45
N PRO A 82 17.24 23.45 -16.49
CA PRO A 82 16.45 22.25 -16.23
C PRO A 82 16.89 21.16 -17.21
N PHE A 83 16.96 19.91 -16.76
CA PHE A 83 17.16 18.78 -17.66
C PHE A 83 15.88 18.61 -18.48
N LEU A 84 15.80 19.37 -19.57
CA LEU A 84 14.73 19.27 -20.54
C LEU A 84 15.19 18.30 -21.62
N PRO A 85 14.50 17.15 -21.79
CA PRO A 85 14.84 16.24 -22.86
C PRO A 85 14.76 16.95 -24.22
N ALA A 86 15.72 16.66 -25.10
CA ALA A 86 15.81 17.24 -26.45
C ALA A 86 14.49 17.32 -27.24
N PRO A 87 13.56 16.32 -27.19
CA PRO A 87 12.26 16.45 -27.86
C PRO A 87 11.43 17.65 -27.39
N ILE A 88 11.46 17.99 -26.09
CA ILE A 88 10.69 19.14 -25.56
C ILE A 88 11.28 20.45 -26.06
N ILE A 89 12.61 20.54 -26.14
CA ILE A 89 13.31 21.71 -26.67
C ILE A 89 12.95 21.92 -28.14
N ARG A 90 12.96 20.86 -28.95
CA ARG A 90 12.57 20.92 -30.37
C ARG A 90 11.09 21.28 -30.55
N ALA A 91 10.21 20.74 -29.71
CA ALA A 91 8.79 21.04 -29.75
C ALA A 91 8.52 22.54 -29.46
N ALA A 92 9.20 23.11 -28.46
CA ALA A 92 9.11 24.55 -28.19
C ALA A 92 9.61 25.41 -29.36
N GLN A 93 10.72 25.00 -30.00
CA GLN A 93 11.27 25.67 -31.18
C GLN A 93 10.32 25.61 -32.38
N ASN A 94 9.75 24.44 -32.67
CA ASN A 94 8.77 24.26 -33.75
C ASN A 94 7.50 25.07 -33.51
N ALA A 95 7.08 25.20 -32.26
CA ALA A 95 5.95 26.04 -31.86
C ALA A 95 6.28 27.54 -31.87
N GLY A 96 7.54 27.93 -32.09
CA GLY A 96 7.99 29.33 -32.08
C GLY A 96 7.88 30.00 -30.70
N LYS A 97 7.84 29.22 -29.62
CA LYS A 97 7.64 29.72 -28.26
C LYS A 97 8.93 29.68 -27.44
N PRO A 98 9.14 30.62 -26.51
CA PRO A 98 10.19 30.49 -25.53
C PRO A 98 9.89 29.29 -24.61
N LEU A 99 10.96 28.58 -24.22
CA LEU A 99 10.89 27.24 -23.61
C LEU A 99 10.15 27.22 -22.26
N ASP A 100 10.26 28.29 -21.49
CA ASP A 100 9.58 28.51 -20.22
C ASP A 100 8.05 28.63 -20.40
N VAL A 101 7.60 29.39 -21.39
CA VAL A 101 6.17 29.54 -21.72
C VAL A 101 5.61 28.20 -22.20
N PHE A 102 6.35 27.52 -23.07
CA PHE A 102 5.93 26.22 -23.61
C PHE A 102 5.80 25.15 -22.51
N VAL A 103 6.79 25.03 -21.62
CA VAL A 103 6.75 24.05 -20.51
C VAL A 103 5.62 24.38 -19.54
N THR A 104 5.39 25.67 -19.26
CA THR A 104 4.28 26.10 -18.40
C THR A 104 2.95 25.69 -19.01
N GLU A 105 2.72 25.99 -20.29
CA GLU A 105 1.50 25.59 -21.01
C GLU A 105 1.31 24.06 -21.00
N MET A 106 2.36 23.30 -21.26
CA MET A 106 2.36 21.83 -21.27
C MET A 106 1.97 21.26 -19.89
N ILE A 107 2.49 21.84 -18.80
CA ILE A 107 2.13 21.44 -17.44
C ILE A 107 0.66 21.79 -17.16
N THR A 108 0.20 23.00 -17.49
CA THR A 108 -1.19 23.42 -17.24
C THR A 108 -2.23 22.65 -18.05
N ARG A 109 -1.91 22.29 -19.30
CA ARG A 109 -2.83 21.57 -20.19
C ARG A 109 -2.76 20.05 -20.02
N GLY A 110 -1.69 19.55 -19.41
CA GLY A 110 -1.40 18.13 -19.28
C GLY A 110 -0.66 17.57 -20.49
N PHE A 111 0.28 16.67 -20.21
CA PHE A 111 1.18 16.08 -21.21
C PHE A 111 0.45 15.31 -22.32
N ALA A 112 -0.68 14.68 -22.00
CA ALA A 112 -1.47 13.89 -22.96
C ALA A 112 -2.07 14.72 -24.11
N ALA A 113 -2.46 15.97 -23.85
CA ALA A 113 -2.95 16.88 -24.89
C ALA A 113 -1.84 17.22 -25.89
N PHE A 114 -0.61 17.36 -25.39
CA PHE A 114 0.55 17.69 -26.20
C PHE A 114 1.01 16.51 -27.09
N GLU A 115 1.00 15.28 -26.55
CA GLU A 115 1.31 14.09 -27.35
C GLU A 115 0.33 13.86 -28.51
N ALA A 116 -0.94 14.24 -28.33
CA ALA A 116 -1.97 14.10 -29.37
C ALA A 116 -1.73 15.06 -30.56
N GLU A 117 -1.31 16.30 -30.29
CA GLU A 117 -0.96 17.29 -31.32
C GLU A 117 0.34 16.91 -32.04
N ALA A 118 1.34 16.42 -31.31
CA ALA A 118 2.63 16.01 -31.88
C ALA A 118 2.55 14.79 -32.81
N ARG A 119 1.50 13.95 -32.72
CA ARG A 119 1.25 12.85 -33.68
C ARG A 119 0.53 13.29 -34.95
N GLN A 120 -0.04 14.50 -34.96
CA GLN A 120 -0.81 15.03 -36.09
C GLN A 120 -0.02 16.01 -36.97
N ALA A 121 1.18 16.42 -36.54
CA ALA A 121 2.11 17.29 -37.25
C ALA A 121 3.25 16.49 -37.90
#